data_AF-A0A7K6PUZ0-F1
#
_entry.id   AF-A0A7K6PUZ0-F1
#
_cell.length_a   1.000
_cell.length_b   1.000
_cell.length_c   1.000
_cell.angle_alpha   90.00
_cell.angle_beta   90.00
_cell.angle_gamma   90.00
#
_symmetry.space_group_name_H-M   'P 1'
#
loop_
_entity.id
_entity.type
_entity.pdbx_description
1 polymer ?
#
loop_
_entity_poly.entity_id
_entity_poly.type
_entity_poly.pdbx_seq_one_letter_code
_entity_poly.pdbx_strand_id
1 'polypeptide(L)'
;GTLEAKKFKNRCMQMKLTQTDVRGSEDCLYLNIWIPQGRRQISTKLPVMVYIYGGAFLVGGSQGANFLDNYLYDGEEIAVRGNVIVVTVNYRLGPLGFLSTGDENLPGNYGLKDQHMAIAWVKRNIKAFGGDPDNITIFGESAGAASVSLQTLSPKNKGLFKRAISQSGVGVCSWAIQRDPLLWAKKLGEKMGCSTDNTTTLATCLRLSDPKALTLAYHLQLTNLPMPLVHTLALAPVVDGDFLPDVPEKLFANAADIDYVAGVNDMDGHIFAGVDLPAINRPLVKITA
;
A
#
# COMPACT_ATOMS: atom_id res chain seq x y z
N GLY A 1 -24.88 8.00 -18.21
CA GLY A 1 -23.94 8.54 -19.21
C GLY A 1 -22.75 7.60 -19.36
N THR A 2 -21.73 7.97 -20.13
CA THR A 2 -20.51 7.19 -20.36
C THR A 2 -19.31 7.90 -19.74
N LEU A 3 -18.51 7.18 -18.95
CA LEU A 3 -17.30 7.72 -18.33
C LEU A 3 -16.09 7.59 -19.28
N GLU A 4 -15.41 8.69 -19.55
CA GLU A 4 -14.20 8.72 -20.37
C GLU A 4 -12.95 8.34 -19.55
N ALA A 5 -12.55 7.06 -19.59
CA ALA A 5 -11.40 6.52 -18.84
C ALA A 5 -10.08 6.57 -19.64
N LYS A 6 -9.67 7.77 -20.08
CA LYS A 6 -8.53 7.98 -21.01
C LYS A 6 -7.22 8.43 -20.37
N LYS A 7 -7.23 8.76 -19.07
CA LYS A 7 -6.06 9.31 -18.36
C LYS A 7 -6.03 8.78 -16.94
N PHE A 8 -4.82 8.60 -16.40
CA PHE A 8 -4.64 8.35 -14.97
C PHE A 8 -5.29 9.47 -14.15
N LYS A 9 -6.01 9.06 -13.11
CA LYS A 9 -6.53 9.97 -12.10
C LYS A 9 -5.46 10.28 -11.05
N ASN A 10 -5.74 11.28 -10.21
CA ASN A 10 -4.84 11.67 -9.15
C ASN A 10 -4.59 10.50 -8.18
N ARG A 11 -3.35 10.36 -7.74
CA ARG A 11 -2.99 9.52 -6.59
C ARG A 11 -3.63 10.08 -5.31
N CYS A 12 -3.71 9.25 -4.27
CA CYS A 12 -4.17 9.72 -2.97
C CYS A 12 -3.22 10.77 -2.37
N MET A 13 -3.80 11.73 -1.66
CA MET A 13 -3.05 12.80 -1.01
C MET A 13 -1.93 12.21 -0.14
N GLN A 14 -0.71 12.69 -0.39
CA GLN A 14 0.51 12.21 0.27
C GLN A 14 1.57 13.32 0.23
N MET A 15 2.58 13.21 1.10
CA MET A 15 3.73 14.11 1.07
C MET A 15 4.51 13.99 -0.26
N LYS A 16 5.06 15.12 -0.74
CA LYS A 16 6.14 15.11 -1.73
C LYS A 16 7.43 14.61 -1.07
N LEU A 17 8.42 14.21 -1.88
CA LEU A 17 9.70 13.68 -1.37
C LEU A 17 10.46 14.68 -0.48
N THR A 18 10.31 15.98 -0.71
CA THR A 18 10.90 17.04 0.12
C THR A 18 10.21 17.20 1.48
N GLN A 19 9.04 16.57 1.68
CA GLN A 19 8.20 16.69 2.88
C GLN A 19 7.74 18.12 3.23
N THR A 20 7.82 19.05 2.27
CA THR A 20 7.43 20.45 2.45
C THR A 20 6.05 20.79 1.91
N ASP A 21 5.45 19.89 1.12
CA ASP A 21 4.15 20.07 0.50
C ASP A 21 3.56 18.70 0.14
N VAL A 22 2.27 18.67 -0.22
CA VAL A 22 1.55 17.45 -0.60
C VAL A 22 1.34 17.37 -2.11
N ARG A 23 1.02 16.17 -2.60
CA ARG A 23 0.55 15.92 -3.96
C ARG A 23 -0.59 14.92 -3.94
N GLY A 24 -1.39 14.88 -5.00
CA GLY A 24 -2.56 14.01 -5.09
C GLY A 24 -3.85 14.71 -4.64
N SER A 25 -4.89 13.91 -4.42
CA SER A 25 -6.25 14.35 -4.08
C SER A 25 -6.86 13.38 -3.08
N GLU A 26 -7.87 13.82 -2.32
CA GLU A 26 -8.73 12.90 -1.54
C GLU A 26 -9.62 12.06 -2.45
N ASP A 27 -10.09 12.64 -3.57
CA ASP A 27 -10.70 11.89 -4.66
C ASP A 27 -9.62 11.18 -5.49
N CYS A 28 -9.27 9.97 -5.07
CA CYS A 28 -8.17 9.20 -5.64
C CYS A 28 -8.45 7.71 -5.87
N LEU A 29 -9.57 7.18 -5.38
CA LEU A 29 -9.89 5.74 -5.40
C LEU A 29 -10.32 5.28 -6.79
N TYR A 30 -9.35 5.27 -7.70
CA TYR A 30 -9.46 4.84 -9.08
C TYR A 30 -8.53 3.65 -9.34
N LEU A 31 -8.85 2.91 -10.40
CA LEU A 31 -8.07 1.79 -10.92
C LEU A 31 -7.89 1.92 -12.42
N ASN A 32 -6.89 1.23 -12.96
CA ASN A 32 -6.56 1.21 -14.38
C ASN A 32 -6.48 -0.23 -14.85
N ILE A 33 -6.90 -0.52 -16.09
CA ILE A 33 -7.03 -1.88 -16.60
C ILE A 33 -6.33 -1.99 -17.96
N TRP A 34 -5.43 -2.95 -18.10
CA TRP A 34 -4.82 -3.34 -19.37
C TRP A 34 -5.37 -4.69 -19.79
N ILE A 35 -5.88 -4.75 -21.02
CA ILE A 35 -6.54 -5.94 -21.57
C ILE A 35 -5.86 -6.27 -22.90
N PRO A 36 -5.11 -7.38 -22.99
CA PRO A 36 -4.52 -7.80 -24.25
C PRO A 36 -5.64 -8.26 -25.17
N GLN A 37 -5.64 -7.81 -26.44
CA GLN A 37 -6.67 -8.17 -27.41
C GLN A 37 -6.12 -9.07 -28.51
N GLY A 38 -6.88 -10.11 -28.86
CA GLY A 38 -6.60 -10.94 -30.01
C GLY A 38 -6.99 -10.26 -31.32
N ARG A 39 -6.34 -10.65 -32.43
CA ARG A 39 -6.64 -10.10 -33.77
C ARG A 39 -8.05 -10.44 -34.29
N ARG A 40 -8.62 -11.57 -33.87
CA ARG A 40 -9.86 -12.13 -34.44
C ARG A 40 -11.10 -11.93 -33.58
N GLN A 41 -10.93 -11.86 -32.26
CA GLN A 41 -12.02 -11.77 -31.31
C GLN A 41 -11.55 -11.08 -30.04
N ILE A 42 -12.48 -10.46 -29.33
CA ILE A 42 -12.23 -9.90 -28.01
C ILE A 42 -11.80 -11.00 -27.04
N SER A 43 -10.87 -10.66 -26.16
CA SER A 43 -10.39 -11.60 -25.14
C SER A 43 -11.49 -11.94 -24.13
N THR A 44 -11.54 -13.20 -23.70
CA THR A 44 -12.50 -13.68 -22.70
C THR A 44 -11.84 -14.69 -21.77
N LYS A 45 -12.35 -14.78 -20.52
CA LYS A 45 -11.85 -15.67 -19.46
C LYS A 45 -10.34 -15.56 -19.22
N LEU A 46 -9.76 -14.37 -19.33
CA LEU A 46 -8.35 -14.16 -19.04
C LEU A 46 -8.08 -14.20 -17.52
N PRO A 47 -6.93 -14.74 -17.07
CA PRO A 47 -6.47 -14.52 -15.71
C PRO A 47 -6.33 -13.02 -15.42
N VAL A 48 -6.54 -12.62 -14.17
CA VAL A 48 -6.53 -11.21 -13.77
C VAL A 48 -5.48 -11.00 -12.68
N MET A 49 -4.55 -10.08 -12.90
CA MET A 49 -3.51 -9.72 -11.94
C MET A 49 -3.76 -8.31 -11.40
N VAL A 50 -3.98 -8.18 -10.09
CA VAL A 50 -4.22 -6.91 -9.41
C VAL A 50 -2.96 -6.49 -8.66
N TYR A 51 -2.33 -5.40 -9.12
CA TYR A 51 -1.11 -4.86 -8.56
C TYR A 51 -1.38 -3.87 -7.42
N ILE A 52 -0.75 -4.11 -6.27
CA ILE A 52 -0.75 -3.24 -5.11
C ILE A 52 0.67 -2.69 -4.96
N TYR A 53 0.84 -1.38 -5.15
CA TYR A 53 2.15 -0.74 -5.10
C TYR A 53 2.69 -0.57 -3.67
N GLY A 54 4.02 -0.52 -3.54
CA GLY A 54 4.74 -0.20 -2.31
C GLY A 54 5.00 1.31 -2.09
N GLY A 55 5.88 1.61 -1.13
CA GLY A 55 6.21 2.98 -0.72
C GLY A 55 6.02 3.25 0.78
N ALA A 56 6.39 2.26 1.61
CA ALA A 56 6.37 2.32 3.07
C ALA A 56 5.01 2.70 3.69
N PHE A 57 3.90 2.48 2.97
CA PHE A 57 2.56 2.96 3.32
C PHE A 57 2.41 4.50 3.40
N LEU A 58 3.41 5.27 2.98
CA LEU A 58 3.44 6.74 3.08
C LEU A 58 3.26 7.44 1.73
N VAL A 59 3.80 6.86 0.66
CA VAL A 59 3.84 7.46 -0.68
C VAL A 59 3.61 6.40 -1.75
N GLY A 60 3.13 6.78 -2.92
CA GLY A 60 2.86 5.84 -4.01
C GLY A 60 1.82 6.34 -5.01
N GLY A 61 1.42 5.48 -5.93
CA GLY A 61 0.40 5.77 -6.94
C GLY A 61 0.28 4.63 -7.93
N SER A 62 -0.92 4.38 -8.44
CA SER A 62 -1.24 3.24 -9.31
C SER A 62 -0.47 3.25 -10.63
N GLN A 63 0.01 4.41 -11.06
CA GLN A 63 0.85 4.59 -12.25
C GLN A 63 2.36 4.47 -11.95
N GLY A 64 2.77 4.53 -10.68
CA GLY A 64 4.19 4.53 -10.31
C GLY A 64 4.92 5.84 -10.62
N ALA A 65 6.25 5.78 -10.66
CA ALA A 65 7.08 6.88 -11.14
C ALA A 65 7.04 6.93 -12.67
N ASN A 66 7.18 8.11 -13.25
CA ASN A 66 7.29 8.27 -14.70
C ASN A 66 8.73 8.67 -15.04
N PHE A 67 9.31 7.98 -16.02
CA PHE A 67 10.62 8.31 -16.59
C PHE A 67 10.54 8.21 -18.11
N LEU A 68 10.81 9.32 -18.81
CA LEU A 68 10.74 9.39 -20.28
C LEU A 68 9.38 8.93 -20.85
N ASP A 69 8.29 9.40 -20.25
CA ASP A 69 6.90 9.03 -20.59
C ASP A 69 6.58 7.54 -20.41
N ASN A 70 7.42 6.82 -19.65
CA ASN A 70 7.21 5.43 -19.27
C ASN A 70 6.87 5.35 -17.77
N TYR A 71 5.66 4.87 -17.47
CA TYR A 71 5.18 4.68 -16.12
C TYR A 71 5.67 3.33 -15.57
N LEU A 72 6.29 3.34 -14.39
CA LEU A 72 6.89 2.16 -13.75
C LEU A 72 5.90 0.99 -13.59
N TYR A 73 4.61 1.30 -13.41
CA TYR A 73 3.56 0.29 -13.24
C TYR A 73 2.61 0.25 -14.45
N ASP A 74 3.10 0.62 -15.64
CA ASP A 74 2.35 0.35 -16.87
C ASP A 74 2.17 -1.16 -17.05
N GLY A 75 0.90 -1.59 -17.09
CA GLY A 75 0.54 -3.01 -17.15
C GLY A 75 0.69 -3.63 -18.54
N GLU A 76 1.03 -2.86 -19.58
CA GLU A 76 1.02 -3.33 -20.97
C GLU A 76 1.91 -4.55 -21.19
N GLU A 77 3.17 -4.50 -20.78
CA GLU A 77 4.14 -5.58 -21.02
C GLU A 77 3.74 -6.89 -20.33
N ILE A 78 3.29 -6.81 -19.07
CA ILE A 78 2.80 -7.98 -18.33
C ILE A 78 1.53 -8.53 -19.00
N ALA A 79 0.60 -7.66 -19.36
CA ALA A 79 -0.67 -8.04 -19.97
C ALA A 79 -0.46 -8.75 -21.32
N VAL A 80 0.33 -8.17 -22.21
CA VAL A 80 0.57 -8.69 -23.56
C VAL A 80 1.40 -9.98 -23.53
N ARG A 81 2.51 -10.01 -22.80
CA ARG A 81 3.39 -11.19 -22.78
C ARG A 81 2.81 -12.36 -21.99
N GLY A 82 2.13 -12.06 -20.88
CA GLY A 82 1.50 -13.07 -20.04
C GLY A 82 0.13 -13.52 -20.57
N ASN A 83 -0.45 -12.80 -21.53
CA ASN A 83 -1.85 -12.96 -21.94
C ASN A 83 -2.80 -12.95 -20.73
N VAL A 84 -2.66 -11.91 -19.91
CA VAL A 84 -3.44 -11.69 -18.68
C VAL A 84 -3.99 -10.27 -18.66
N ILE A 85 -5.05 -10.04 -17.87
CA ILE A 85 -5.47 -8.67 -17.55
C ILE A 85 -4.64 -8.17 -16.38
N VAL A 86 -4.15 -6.93 -16.48
CA VAL A 86 -3.47 -6.25 -15.37
C VAL A 86 -4.34 -5.12 -14.85
N VAL A 87 -4.48 -5.03 -13.53
CA VAL A 87 -5.20 -3.95 -12.86
C VAL A 87 -4.24 -3.27 -11.88
N THR A 88 -4.10 -1.95 -11.94
CA THR A 88 -3.38 -1.18 -10.91
C THR A 88 -4.36 -0.32 -10.13
N VAL A 89 -4.18 -0.22 -8.81
CA VAL A 89 -5.17 0.41 -7.92
C VAL A 89 -4.54 1.49 -7.05
N ASN A 90 -5.25 2.59 -6.82
CA ASN A 90 -4.90 3.57 -5.79
C ASN A 90 -5.51 3.17 -4.44
N TYR A 91 -4.80 3.48 -3.36
CA TYR A 91 -5.28 3.35 -1.99
C TYR A 91 -4.72 4.48 -1.12
N ARG A 92 -5.41 4.83 -0.02
CA ARG A 92 -4.95 5.89 0.88
C ARG A 92 -3.67 5.49 1.61
N LEU A 93 -2.80 6.48 1.82
CA LEU A 93 -1.46 6.35 2.39
C LEU A 93 -1.29 7.34 3.56
N GLY A 94 -0.19 7.21 4.30
CA GLY A 94 0.17 8.13 5.37
C GLY A 94 -0.89 8.22 6.46
N PRO A 95 -1.05 9.39 7.10
CA PRO A 95 -2.05 9.57 8.16
C PRO A 95 -3.47 9.29 7.65
N LEU A 96 -3.78 9.69 6.42
CA LEU A 96 -5.11 9.50 5.82
C LEU A 96 -5.43 8.02 5.53
N GLY A 97 -4.41 7.18 5.41
CA GLY A 97 -4.55 5.74 5.15
C GLY A 97 -4.47 4.87 6.40
N PHE A 98 -3.68 5.24 7.39
CA PHE A 98 -3.26 4.31 8.46
C PHE A 98 -3.26 4.90 9.87
N LEU A 99 -3.65 6.17 10.07
CA LEU A 99 -3.74 6.72 11.42
C LEU A 99 -4.80 5.97 12.24
N SER A 100 -4.45 5.61 13.47
CA SER A 100 -5.31 4.82 14.35
C SER A 100 -5.12 5.21 15.81
N THR A 101 -6.21 5.18 16.59
CA THR A 101 -6.18 5.31 18.06
C THR A 101 -6.07 3.95 18.76
N GLY A 102 -6.06 2.84 18.00
CA GLY A 102 -6.06 1.48 18.55
C GLY A 102 -7.39 1.04 19.16
N ASP A 103 -8.46 1.82 18.94
CA ASP A 103 -9.82 1.54 19.40
C ASP A 103 -10.85 1.89 18.31
N GLU A 104 -12.14 1.75 18.63
CA GLU A 104 -13.24 2.02 17.70
C GLU A 104 -13.36 3.48 17.26
N ASN A 105 -12.76 4.43 17.99
CA ASN A 105 -12.89 5.85 17.69
C ASN A 105 -12.16 6.20 16.39
N LEU A 106 -11.02 5.57 16.11
CA LEU A 106 -10.26 5.70 14.86
C LEU A 106 -9.51 4.37 14.62
N PRO A 107 -10.17 3.33 14.09
CA PRO A 107 -9.60 1.98 14.05
C PRO A 107 -8.39 1.83 13.11
N GLY A 108 -8.24 2.72 12.12
CA GLY A 108 -7.17 2.64 11.11
C GLY A 108 -7.50 1.69 9.95
N ASN A 109 -6.44 1.18 9.30
CA ASN A 109 -6.50 0.27 8.15
C ASN A 109 -7.31 0.78 6.94
N TYR A 110 -7.51 2.09 6.81
CA TYR A 110 -8.30 2.67 5.71
C TYR A 110 -7.70 2.35 4.35
N GLY A 111 -6.37 2.39 4.21
CA GLY A 111 -5.67 1.99 2.98
C GLY A 111 -5.87 0.51 2.65
N LEU A 112 -5.89 -0.39 3.64
CA LEU A 112 -6.20 -1.82 3.40
C LEU A 112 -7.65 -2.02 2.97
N LYS A 113 -8.59 -1.26 3.54
CA LYS A 113 -10.00 -1.29 3.16
C LYS A 113 -10.21 -0.76 1.74
N ASP A 114 -9.45 0.25 1.31
CA ASP A 114 -9.47 0.73 -0.07
C ASP A 114 -8.97 -0.34 -1.06
N GLN A 115 -7.87 -1.03 -0.74
CA GLN A 115 -7.35 -2.15 -1.53
C GLN A 115 -8.38 -3.29 -1.62
N HIS A 116 -9.01 -3.67 -0.50
CA HIS A 116 -10.10 -4.65 -0.46
C HIS A 116 -11.26 -4.23 -1.38
N MET A 117 -11.67 -2.96 -1.32
CA MET A 117 -12.74 -2.45 -2.16
C MET A 117 -12.40 -2.54 -3.66
N ALA A 118 -11.15 -2.26 -4.04
CA ALA A 118 -10.69 -2.41 -5.41
C ALA A 118 -10.69 -3.88 -5.85
N ILE A 119 -10.18 -4.80 -5.02
CA ILE A 119 -10.22 -6.25 -5.27
C ILE A 119 -11.67 -6.74 -5.45
N ALA A 120 -12.57 -6.33 -4.54
CA ALA A 120 -13.97 -6.69 -4.60
C ALA A 120 -14.67 -6.10 -5.84
N TRP A 121 -14.28 -4.89 -6.26
CA TRP A 121 -14.75 -4.30 -7.52
C TRP A 121 -14.28 -5.12 -8.72
N VAL A 122 -13.01 -5.52 -8.76
CA VAL A 122 -12.46 -6.38 -9.82
C VAL A 122 -13.25 -7.69 -9.87
N LYS A 123 -13.46 -8.36 -8.73
CA LYS A 123 -14.27 -9.59 -8.64
C LYS A 123 -15.66 -9.43 -9.28
N ARG A 124 -16.34 -8.30 -9.02
CA ARG A 124 -17.70 -8.07 -9.53
C ARG A 124 -17.76 -7.69 -11.01
N ASN A 125 -16.75 -6.97 -11.51
CA ASN A 125 -16.85 -6.27 -12.80
C ASN A 125 -15.94 -6.84 -13.88
N ILE A 126 -14.86 -7.55 -13.55
CA ILE A 126 -13.81 -7.87 -14.53
C ILE A 126 -14.29 -8.80 -15.65
N LYS A 127 -15.37 -9.56 -15.43
CA LYS A 127 -16.02 -10.35 -16.47
C LYS A 127 -16.44 -9.52 -17.68
N ALA A 128 -16.90 -8.28 -17.47
CA ALA A 128 -17.27 -7.37 -18.56
C ALA A 128 -16.05 -6.91 -19.38
N PHE A 129 -14.85 -7.01 -18.82
CA PHE A 129 -13.57 -6.69 -19.46
C PHE A 129 -12.88 -7.93 -20.05
N GLY A 130 -13.56 -9.08 -20.07
CA GLY A 130 -13.00 -10.34 -20.57
C GLY A 130 -12.16 -11.11 -19.55
N GLY A 131 -12.13 -10.68 -18.29
CA GLY A 131 -11.45 -11.39 -17.20
C GLY A 131 -12.27 -12.54 -16.63
N ASP A 132 -11.59 -13.51 -16.04
CA ASP A 132 -12.20 -14.55 -15.23
C ASP A 132 -12.21 -14.12 -13.76
N PRO A 133 -13.39 -13.81 -13.18
CA PRO A 133 -13.49 -13.36 -11.79
C PRO A 133 -13.07 -14.44 -10.78
N ASP A 134 -13.00 -15.72 -11.17
CA ASP A 134 -12.58 -16.81 -10.30
C ASP A 134 -11.07 -17.10 -10.40
N ASN A 135 -10.36 -16.36 -11.27
CA ASN A 135 -8.95 -16.54 -11.56
C ASN A 135 -8.14 -15.25 -11.31
N ILE A 136 -8.35 -14.63 -10.14
CA ILE A 136 -7.66 -13.41 -9.72
C ILE A 136 -6.39 -13.74 -8.94
N THR A 137 -5.29 -13.08 -9.29
CA THR A 137 -4.02 -13.06 -8.56
C THR A 137 -3.79 -11.64 -8.03
N ILE A 138 -3.53 -11.47 -6.75
CA ILE A 138 -3.04 -10.19 -6.22
C ILE A 138 -1.51 -10.22 -6.14
N PHE A 139 -0.83 -9.13 -6.46
CA PHE A 139 0.63 -9.07 -6.38
C PHE A 139 1.13 -7.67 -6.04
N GLY A 140 2.31 -7.58 -5.44
CA GLY A 140 2.84 -6.30 -4.98
C GLY A 140 4.27 -6.41 -4.47
N GLU A 141 4.88 -5.24 -4.28
CA GLU A 141 6.27 -5.07 -3.82
C GLU A 141 6.32 -4.22 -2.53
N SER A 142 7.26 -4.52 -1.62
CA SER A 142 7.47 -3.79 -0.35
C SER A 142 6.16 -3.68 0.46
N ALA A 143 5.71 -2.46 0.81
CA ALA A 143 4.43 -2.22 1.48
C ALA A 143 3.23 -2.79 0.72
N GLY A 144 3.31 -2.87 -0.61
CA GLY A 144 2.33 -3.55 -1.45
C GLY A 144 2.39 -5.07 -1.30
N ALA A 145 3.57 -5.65 -1.11
CA ALA A 145 3.74 -7.08 -0.82
C ALA A 145 3.26 -7.46 0.59
N ALA A 146 3.55 -6.61 1.58
CA ALA A 146 2.97 -6.74 2.92
C ALA A 146 1.44 -6.60 2.85
N SER A 147 0.93 -5.66 2.05
CA SER A 147 -0.50 -5.53 1.78
C SER A 147 -1.06 -6.82 1.16
N VAL A 148 -0.43 -7.39 0.13
CA VAL A 148 -0.86 -8.67 -0.48
C VAL A 148 -1.00 -9.76 0.58
N SER A 149 0.01 -9.91 1.43
CA SER A 149 -0.02 -10.86 2.56
C SER A 149 -1.16 -10.55 3.52
N LEU A 150 -1.35 -9.29 3.95
CA LEU A 150 -2.44 -8.92 4.86
C LEU A 150 -3.83 -9.09 4.22
N GLN A 151 -3.96 -8.90 2.91
CA GLN A 151 -5.20 -9.17 2.17
C GLN A 151 -5.51 -10.68 2.19
N THR A 152 -4.51 -11.57 2.04
CA THR A 152 -4.76 -13.04 2.11
C THR A 152 -5.13 -13.49 3.52
N LEU A 153 -4.61 -12.80 4.54
CA LEU A 153 -4.86 -13.10 5.94
C LEU A 153 -6.18 -12.50 6.47
N SER A 154 -6.74 -11.49 5.82
CA SER A 154 -8.02 -10.90 6.22
C SER A 154 -9.20 -11.81 5.87
N PRO A 155 -10.07 -12.17 6.84
CA PRO A 155 -11.27 -12.97 6.55
C PRO A 155 -12.26 -12.24 5.63
N LYS A 156 -12.15 -10.91 5.48
CA LYS A 156 -12.99 -10.10 4.58
C LYS A 156 -12.78 -10.45 3.10
N ASN A 157 -11.66 -11.10 2.76
CA ASN A 157 -11.31 -11.43 1.38
C ASN A 157 -11.63 -12.87 0.96
N LYS A 158 -12.34 -13.63 1.80
CA LYS A 158 -12.69 -15.02 1.50
C LYS A 158 -13.38 -15.13 0.13
N GLY A 159 -12.78 -15.88 -0.78
CA GLY A 159 -13.31 -16.14 -2.13
C GLY A 159 -13.13 -15.02 -3.16
N LEU A 160 -12.40 -13.94 -2.84
CA LEU A 160 -12.22 -12.82 -3.77
C LEU A 160 -11.07 -13.02 -4.77
N PHE A 161 -10.05 -13.78 -4.41
CA PHE A 161 -8.93 -14.09 -5.30
C PHE A 161 -8.39 -15.49 -5.02
N LYS A 162 -7.68 -16.03 -6.01
CA LYS A 162 -7.18 -17.40 -6.00
C LYS A 162 -5.70 -17.50 -5.68
N ARG A 163 -4.91 -16.47 -6.00
CA ARG A 163 -3.44 -16.48 -5.83
C ARG A 163 -2.91 -15.17 -5.30
N ALA A 164 -1.72 -15.21 -4.73
CA ALA A 164 -1.04 -14.04 -4.22
C ALA A 164 0.49 -14.13 -4.44
N ILE A 165 1.12 -12.99 -4.72
CA ILE A 165 2.58 -12.87 -4.92
C ILE A 165 3.11 -11.68 -4.10
N SER A 166 3.97 -11.97 -3.13
CA SER A 166 4.60 -10.97 -2.26
C SER A 166 6.09 -10.84 -2.56
N GLN A 167 6.50 -9.68 -3.09
CA GLN A 167 7.89 -9.37 -3.42
C GLN A 167 8.48 -8.41 -2.38
N SER A 168 9.50 -8.84 -1.64
CA SER A 168 10.24 -7.99 -0.69
C SER A 168 9.39 -7.44 0.47
N GLY A 169 8.37 -8.18 0.90
CA GLY A 169 7.54 -7.83 2.07
C GLY A 169 6.41 -8.81 2.34
N VAL A 170 6.11 -9.05 3.62
CA VAL A 170 5.01 -9.92 4.08
C VAL A 170 4.36 -9.33 5.33
N GLY A 171 3.17 -9.80 5.70
CA GLY A 171 2.39 -9.26 6.83
C GLY A 171 3.06 -9.43 8.19
N VAL A 172 4.05 -10.35 8.30
CA VAL A 172 4.84 -10.60 9.52
C VAL A 172 6.15 -9.78 9.57
N CYS A 173 6.42 -8.93 8.59
CA CYS A 173 7.57 -8.02 8.65
C CYS A 173 7.41 -7.06 9.84
N SER A 174 8.53 -6.71 10.50
CA SER A 174 8.53 -5.84 11.69
C SER A 174 7.95 -4.44 11.45
N TRP A 175 7.90 -4.00 10.20
CA TRP A 175 7.37 -2.71 9.76
C TRP A 175 5.95 -2.80 9.17
N ALA A 176 5.37 -3.99 9.07
CA ALA A 176 4.05 -4.20 8.45
C ALA A 176 2.88 -4.00 9.42
N ILE A 177 3.12 -4.01 10.73
CA ILE A 177 2.11 -3.79 11.77
C ILE A 177 2.62 -2.77 12.79
N GLN A 178 1.84 -1.70 13.02
CA GLN A 178 2.06 -0.76 14.11
C GLN A 178 1.49 -1.34 15.42
N ARG A 179 2.34 -1.45 16.44
CA ARG A 179 1.99 -2.02 17.75
C ARG A 179 1.46 -1.00 18.76
N ASP A 180 1.85 0.27 18.63
CA ASP A 180 1.39 1.36 19.47
C ASP A 180 0.86 2.53 18.60
N PRO A 181 -0.31 2.36 17.97
CA PRO A 181 -0.87 3.38 17.10
C PRO A 181 -1.31 4.63 17.86
N LEU A 182 -1.78 4.49 19.11
CA LEU A 182 -2.24 5.60 19.94
C LEU A 182 -1.14 6.62 20.21
N LEU A 183 0.10 6.16 20.44
CA LEU A 183 1.26 7.05 20.59
C LEU A 183 1.40 8.01 19.40
N TRP A 184 1.26 7.50 18.18
CA TRP A 184 1.39 8.31 16.97
C TRP A 184 0.16 9.18 16.71
N ALA A 185 -1.05 8.68 17.00
CA ALA A 185 -2.25 9.51 16.96
C ALA A 185 -2.17 10.70 17.91
N LYS A 186 -1.67 10.52 19.13
CA LYS A 186 -1.45 11.63 20.08
C LYS A 186 -0.41 12.63 19.57
N LYS A 187 0.76 12.15 19.09
CA LYS A 187 1.81 13.02 18.53
C LYS A 187 1.30 13.86 17.34
N LEU A 188 0.50 13.27 16.46
CA LEU A 188 -0.11 14.01 15.35
C LEU A 188 -1.21 14.95 15.86
N GLY A 189 -2.02 14.51 16.83
CA GLY A 189 -3.02 15.34 17.50
C GLY A 189 -2.44 16.62 18.10
N GLU A 190 -1.35 16.51 18.85
CA GLU A 190 -0.63 17.66 19.43
C GLU A 190 -0.19 18.66 18.35
N LYS A 191 0.39 18.17 17.25
CA LYS A 191 0.79 19.01 16.11
C LYS A 191 -0.38 19.69 15.42
N MET A 192 -1.55 19.05 15.44
CA MET A 192 -2.80 19.57 14.87
C MET A 192 -3.58 20.45 15.85
N GLY A 193 -3.10 20.63 17.09
CA GLY A 193 -3.82 21.36 18.13
C GLY A 193 -5.06 20.64 18.67
N CYS A 194 -5.13 19.32 18.50
CA CYS A 194 -6.20 18.48 19.02
C CYS A 194 -5.94 18.08 20.49
N SER A 195 -6.98 18.03 21.32
CA SER A 195 -6.88 17.42 22.66
C SER A 195 -6.58 15.92 22.54
N THR A 196 -5.63 15.46 23.36
CA THR A 196 -5.17 14.07 23.44
C THR A 196 -5.68 13.33 24.69
N ASP A 197 -6.56 13.96 25.46
CA ASP A 197 -7.02 13.46 26.76
C ASP A 197 -7.93 12.24 26.62
N ASN A 198 -8.74 12.22 25.55
CA ASN A 198 -9.65 11.13 25.21
C ASN A 198 -9.57 10.83 23.70
N THR A 199 -9.58 9.54 23.35
CA THR A 199 -9.50 9.05 21.97
C THR A 199 -10.70 9.49 21.12
N THR A 200 -11.90 9.63 21.69
CA THR A 200 -13.07 10.14 20.96
C THR A 200 -12.88 11.59 20.50
N THR A 201 -12.41 12.47 21.40
CA THR A 201 -12.15 13.89 21.10
C THR A 201 -11.01 14.02 20.10
N LEU A 202 -9.93 13.27 20.32
CA LEU A 202 -8.78 13.22 19.42
C LEU A 202 -9.19 12.79 18.01
N ALA A 203 -9.92 11.68 17.88
CA ALA A 203 -10.38 11.16 16.60
C ALA A 203 -11.32 12.13 15.88
N THR A 204 -12.23 12.77 16.60
CA THR A 204 -13.16 13.77 16.03
C THR A 204 -12.39 14.98 15.49
N CYS A 205 -11.44 15.50 16.26
CA CYS A 205 -10.61 16.62 15.83
C CYS A 205 -9.74 16.27 14.61
N LEU A 206 -9.10 15.10 14.60
CA LEU A 206 -8.28 14.64 13.48
C LEU A 206 -9.08 14.45 12.19
N ARG A 207 -10.33 14.00 12.26
CA ARG A 207 -11.24 13.87 11.10
C ARG A 207 -11.65 15.21 10.51
N LEU A 208 -11.77 16.25 11.34
CA LEU A 208 -12.16 17.60 10.92
C LEU A 208 -10.95 18.47 10.53
N SER A 209 -9.74 17.99 10.79
CA SER A 209 -8.51 18.68 10.47
C SER A 209 -8.31 18.78 8.95
N ASP A 210 -7.63 19.84 8.51
CA ASP A 210 -7.24 19.97 7.11
C ASP A 210 -6.36 18.77 6.68
N PRO A 211 -6.72 18.04 5.61
CA PRO A 211 -6.06 16.80 5.25
C PRO A 211 -4.61 17.03 4.78
N LYS A 212 -4.33 18.20 4.20
CA LYS A 212 -2.96 18.58 3.81
C LYS A 212 -2.09 18.80 5.05
N ALA A 213 -2.58 19.56 6.02
CA ALA A 213 -1.90 19.81 7.29
C ALA A 213 -1.69 18.49 8.06
N LEU A 214 -2.70 17.63 8.14
CA LEU A 214 -2.58 16.32 8.78
C LEU A 214 -1.54 15.43 8.09
N THR A 215 -1.50 15.43 6.75
CA THR A 215 -0.49 14.70 5.98
C THR A 215 0.93 15.19 6.27
N LEU A 216 1.12 16.51 6.38
CA LEU A 216 2.41 17.14 6.67
C LEU A 216 2.81 17.11 8.16
N ALA A 217 1.86 16.82 9.06
CA ALA A 217 2.15 16.68 10.49
C ALA A 217 3.07 15.48 10.77
N TYR A 218 3.03 14.44 9.92
CA TYR A 218 4.00 13.36 9.96
C TYR A 218 5.22 13.68 9.09
N HIS A 219 6.40 13.62 9.70
CA HIS A 219 7.68 13.82 9.02
C HIS A 219 8.54 12.58 9.22
N LEU A 220 8.91 11.92 8.12
CA LEU A 220 9.86 10.81 8.12
C LEU A 220 11.27 11.37 8.29
N GLN A 221 11.83 11.18 9.48
CA GLN A 221 13.23 11.54 9.74
C GLN A 221 14.15 10.55 9.04
N LEU A 222 15.17 11.05 8.33
CA LEU A 222 16.14 10.23 7.58
C LEU A 222 17.58 10.42 8.06
N THR A 223 17.80 11.27 9.06
CA THR A 223 19.12 11.58 9.61
C THR A 223 19.03 11.68 11.13
N ASN A 224 20.13 11.38 11.82
CA ASN A 224 20.19 11.40 13.30
C ASN A 224 19.06 10.58 13.93
N LEU A 225 18.84 9.38 13.39
CA LEU A 225 17.76 8.51 13.82
C LEU A 225 18.08 7.93 15.22
N PRO A 226 17.09 7.88 16.13
CA PRO A 226 17.28 7.28 17.45
C PRO A 226 17.35 5.74 17.41
N MET A 227 16.92 5.15 16.30
CA MET A 227 16.86 3.71 16.04
C MET A 227 16.83 3.47 14.52
N PRO A 228 17.06 2.23 14.03
CA PRO A 228 17.04 1.95 12.59
C PRO A 228 15.77 2.45 11.89
N LEU A 229 15.90 2.97 10.67
CA LEU A 229 14.84 3.63 9.88
C LEU A 229 13.56 2.78 9.81
N VAL A 230 13.72 1.47 9.62
CA VAL A 230 12.62 0.52 9.50
C VAL A 230 11.69 0.52 10.73
N HIS A 231 12.21 0.85 11.91
CA HIS A 231 11.44 0.93 13.15
C HIS A 231 10.81 2.31 13.39
N THR A 232 11.20 3.32 12.61
CA THR A 232 10.60 4.67 12.67
C THR A 232 9.38 4.81 11.74
N LEU A 233 9.10 3.81 10.91
CA LEU A 233 7.92 3.76 10.04
C LEU A 233 6.66 3.58 10.89
N ALA A 234 6.06 4.71 11.26
CA ALA A 234 4.97 4.74 12.23
C ALA A 234 3.61 4.37 11.65
N LEU A 235 3.36 4.80 10.40
CA LEU A 235 2.05 4.75 9.77
C LEU A 235 1.97 3.48 8.92
N ALA A 236 1.58 2.40 9.58
CA ALA A 236 1.42 1.06 9.01
C ALA A 236 0.07 0.47 9.46
N PRO A 237 -0.37 -0.64 8.86
CA PRO A 237 -1.54 -1.38 9.33
C PRO A 237 -1.51 -1.72 10.83
N VAL A 238 -2.68 -1.95 11.43
CA VAL A 238 -2.84 -2.31 12.85
C VAL A 238 -3.73 -3.54 12.99
N VAL A 239 -3.61 -4.27 14.10
CA VAL A 239 -4.60 -5.30 14.47
C VAL A 239 -5.83 -4.57 15.02
N ASP A 240 -6.92 -4.55 14.24
CA ASP A 240 -8.11 -3.74 14.54
C ASP A 240 -9.31 -4.56 15.05
N GLY A 241 -9.17 -5.89 15.14
CA GLY A 241 -10.27 -6.77 15.55
C GLY A 241 -11.35 -6.97 14.47
N ASP A 242 -11.17 -6.40 13.27
CA ASP A 242 -12.16 -6.40 12.19
C ASP A 242 -11.55 -6.83 10.84
N PHE A 243 -10.75 -5.96 10.22
CA PHE A 243 -10.06 -6.30 8.98
C PHE A 243 -8.91 -7.27 9.25
N LEU A 244 -8.17 -7.03 10.34
CA LEU A 244 -7.16 -7.92 10.90
C LEU A 244 -7.60 -8.29 12.32
N PRO A 245 -8.28 -9.45 12.51
CA PRO A 245 -8.88 -9.81 13.78
C PRO A 245 -7.88 -10.29 14.85
N ASP A 246 -6.67 -10.68 14.46
CA ASP A 246 -5.56 -11.05 15.36
C ASP A 246 -4.24 -10.68 14.67
N VAL A 247 -3.11 -10.94 15.32
CA VAL A 247 -1.78 -10.77 14.72
C VAL A 247 -1.63 -11.66 13.48
N PRO A 248 -0.95 -11.19 12.41
CA PRO A 248 -0.83 -11.91 11.14
C PRO A 248 -0.37 -13.37 11.26
N GLU A 249 0.51 -13.66 12.23
CA GLU A 249 1.05 -15.00 12.50
C GLU A 249 -0.03 -16.05 12.80
N LYS A 250 -1.20 -15.64 13.30
CA LYS A 250 -2.30 -16.54 13.65
C LYS A 250 -3.38 -16.64 12.57
N LEU A 251 -3.26 -15.89 11.48
CA LEU A 251 -4.32 -15.76 10.47
C LEU A 251 -4.09 -16.61 9.21
N PHE A 252 -3.00 -17.38 9.14
CA PHE A 252 -2.63 -18.15 7.95
C PHE A 252 -3.67 -19.19 7.51
N ALA A 253 -4.57 -19.62 8.41
CA ALA A 253 -5.69 -20.49 8.04
C ALA A 253 -6.61 -19.84 6.98
N ASN A 254 -6.71 -18.50 6.93
CA ASN A 254 -7.49 -17.78 5.93
C ASN A 254 -6.87 -17.89 4.51
N ALA A 255 -5.57 -18.17 4.42
CA ALA A 255 -4.84 -18.28 3.17
C ALA A 255 -4.63 -19.74 2.70
N ALA A 256 -5.24 -20.72 3.36
CA ALA A 256 -4.98 -22.15 3.10
C ALA A 256 -5.24 -22.60 1.65
N ASP A 257 -6.23 -22.00 0.98
CA ASP A 257 -6.64 -22.36 -0.39
C ASP A 257 -6.11 -21.39 -1.46
N ILE A 258 -5.16 -20.53 -1.09
CA ILE A 258 -4.59 -19.47 -1.94
C ILE A 258 -3.18 -19.87 -2.36
N ASP A 259 -2.95 -20.01 -3.67
CA ASP A 259 -1.60 -20.27 -4.18
C ASP A 259 -0.71 -19.06 -3.87
N TYR A 260 0.46 -19.28 -3.26
CA TYR A 260 1.28 -18.19 -2.74
C TYR A 260 2.74 -18.27 -3.18
N VAL A 261 3.26 -17.14 -3.68
CA VAL A 261 4.69 -16.94 -3.95
C VAL A 261 5.17 -15.80 -3.06
N ALA A 262 6.27 -16.03 -2.34
CA ALA A 262 6.97 -14.98 -1.59
C ALA A 262 8.46 -15.03 -1.93
N GLY A 263 9.07 -13.86 -2.09
CA GLY A 263 10.50 -13.74 -2.41
C GLY A 263 11.08 -12.42 -1.93
N VAL A 264 12.40 -12.34 -1.89
CA VAL A 264 13.19 -11.16 -1.52
C VAL A 264 14.34 -10.99 -2.51
N ASN A 265 14.84 -9.78 -2.67
CA ASN A 265 16.10 -9.55 -3.36
C ASN A 265 17.27 -9.80 -2.40
N ASP A 266 18.44 -10.13 -2.97
CA ASP A 266 19.67 -10.43 -2.24
C ASP A 266 20.10 -9.29 -1.29
N MET A 267 19.93 -8.04 -1.72
CA MET A 267 20.30 -6.83 -0.99
C MET A 267 19.10 -5.92 -0.67
N ASP A 268 17.91 -6.47 -0.44
CA ASP A 268 16.69 -5.68 -0.12
C ASP A 268 16.90 -4.68 1.04
N GLY A 269 17.68 -5.07 2.05
CA GLY A 269 17.97 -4.23 3.20
C GLY A 269 18.90 -3.05 2.94
N HIS A 270 19.58 -3.01 1.79
CA HIS A 270 20.63 -2.03 1.50
C HIS A 270 20.14 -0.57 1.56
N ILE A 271 18.91 -0.32 1.09
CA ILE A 271 18.32 1.04 1.15
C ILE A 271 18.17 1.54 2.59
N PHE A 272 17.76 0.68 3.52
CA PHE A 272 17.59 1.02 4.93
C PHE A 272 18.93 1.11 5.64
N ALA A 273 19.80 0.12 5.44
CA ALA A 273 21.14 0.10 6.00
C ALA A 273 21.98 1.32 5.54
N GLY A 274 21.76 1.82 4.33
CA GLY A 274 22.43 3.00 3.80
C GLY A 274 22.03 4.30 4.49
N VAL A 275 20.83 4.35 5.07
CA VAL A 275 20.38 5.47 5.91
C VAL A 275 20.91 5.32 7.34
N ASP A 276 20.84 4.11 7.89
CA ASP A 276 21.25 3.81 9.27
C ASP A 276 22.78 3.91 9.44
N LEU A 277 23.53 3.44 8.44
CA LEU A 277 24.98 3.42 8.40
C LEU A 277 25.48 3.98 7.05
N PRO A 278 25.51 5.31 6.85
CA PRO A 278 25.89 5.92 5.57
C PRO A 278 27.28 5.53 5.06
N ALA A 279 28.14 5.01 5.93
CA ALA A 279 29.46 4.49 5.58
C ALA A 279 29.41 3.32 4.58
N ILE A 280 28.34 2.52 4.53
CA ILE A 280 28.25 1.37 3.61
C ILE A 280 28.18 1.79 2.13
N ASN A 281 27.74 3.02 1.87
CA ASN A 281 27.66 3.60 0.53
C ASN A 281 28.96 4.33 0.12
N ARG A 282 29.98 4.33 0.98
CA ARG A 282 31.26 4.98 0.68
C ARG A 282 32.26 3.95 0.14
N PRO A 283 33.04 4.28 -0.91
CA PRO A 283 34.12 3.43 -1.36
C PRO A 283 35.10 3.16 -0.21
N LEU A 284 35.62 1.93 -0.12
CA LEU A 284 36.70 1.61 0.81
C LEU A 284 37.93 2.44 0.46
N VAL A 285 38.30 3.36 1.34
CA VAL A 285 39.53 4.14 1.19
C VAL A 285 40.69 3.22 1.59
N LYS A 286 41.63 2.95 0.68
CA LYS A 286 42.91 2.36 1.06
C LYS A 286 43.63 3.36 1.97
N ILE A 287 43.69 3.07 3.26
CA ILE A 287 44.58 3.80 4.18
C ILE A 287 46.00 3.39 3.77
N THR A 288 46.69 4.27 3.06
CA THR A 288 48.13 4.14 2.83
C THR A 288 48.82 4.71 4.06
N ALA A 289 49.64 3.88 4.71
CA ALA A 289 50.45 4.24 5.88
C ALA A 289 51.67 5.07 5.46
#